data_AF-A0A359LHM5-F1
#
_entry.id   AF-A0A359LHM5-F1
#
_cell.length_a   1.000
_cell.length_b   1.000
_cell.length_c   1.000
_cell.angle_alpha   90.00
_cell.angle_beta   90.00
_cell.angle_gamma   90.00
#
_symmetry.space_group_name_H-M   'P 1'
#
loop_
_entity.id
_entity.type
_entity.pdbx_description
1 polymer ?
#
loop_
_entity_poly.entity_id
_entity_poly.type
_entity_poly.pdbx_seq_one_letter_code
_entity_poly.pdbx_strand_id
1 'polypeptide(L)' 'GEVKKLIKKLLSSNDYQITPEYLTILEAPNEFILETTVKIHPDQNFACTGLYLTDNNFCTQNEPHGFR' A
#
# COMPACT_ATOMS: atom_id res chain seq x y z
N GLY A 1 25.07 20.03 -2.05
CA GLY A 1 24.06 19.03 -1.65
C GLY A 1 24.41 17.73 -2.31
N GLU A 2 24.55 16.66 -1.55
CA GLU A 2 24.85 15.33 -2.12
C GLU A 2 23.63 14.79 -2.86
N VAL A 3 23.82 14.38 -4.11
CA VAL A 3 22.79 13.68 -4.89
C VAL A 3 22.88 12.20 -4.53
N LYS A 4 21.98 11.71 -3.67
CA LYS A 4 21.85 10.26 -3.42
C LYS A 4 21.34 9.60 -4.71
N LYS A 5 22.14 8.70 -5.29
CA LYS A 5 21.72 7.87 -6.43
C LYS A 5 20.68 6.85 -5.94
N LEU A 6 19.45 6.93 -6.45
CA LEU A 6 18.41 5.95 -6.12
C LEU A 6 18.66 4.66 -6.93
N ILE A 7 18.86 3.53 -6.25
CA ILE A 7 18.91 2.20 -6.89
C ILE A 7 17.54 1.55 -6.68
N LYS A 8 16.80 1.30 -7.76
CA LYS A 8 15.52 0.57 -7.71
C LYS A 8 15.79 -0.93 -7.79
N LYS A 9 15.50 -1.67 -6.72
CA LYS A 9 15.51 -3.14 -6.71
C LYS A 9 14.06 -3.64 -6.86
N LEU A 10 13.80 -4.49 -7.85
CA LEU A 10 12.55 -5.25 -7.90
C LEU A 10 12.65 -6.43 -6.94
N LEU A 11 11.62 -6.62 -6.12
CA LEU A 11 11.53 -7.74 -5.20
C LEU A 11 10.93 -8.96 -5.91
N SER A 12 11.51 -10.13 -5.68
CA SER A 12 10.94 -11.41 -6.05
C SER A 12 10.03 -11.94 -4.93
N SER A 13 9.27 -13.00 -5.20
CA SER A 13 8.39 -13.64 -4.20
C SER A 13 9.14 -14.21 -2.98
N ASN A 14 10.46 -14.34 -3.05
CA ASN A 14 11.28 -14.81 -1.93
C ASN A 14 11.78 -13.66 -1.05
N ASP A 15 11.68 -12.41 -1.49
CA ASP A 15 12.14 -11.25 -0.72
C ASP A 15 11.07 -10.71 0.26
N TYR A 16 9.81 -11.15 0.12
CA TYR A 16 8.68 -10.69 0.93
C TYR A 16 7.63 -11.78 1.15
N GLN A 17 6.79 -11.57 2.17
CA GLN A 17 5.63 -12.41 2.46
C GLN A 17 4.37 -11.54 2.48
N ILE A 18 3.26 -12.08 1.98
CA ILE A 18 1.94 -11.43 2.00
C ILE A 18 0.97 -12.34 2.75
N THR A 19 0.28 -11.77 3.72
CA THR A 19 -0.95 -12.32 4.32
C THR A 19 -2.13 -11.44 3.91
N PRO A 20 -3.39 -11.80 4.24
CA PRO A 20 -4.52 -10.92 3.94
C PRO A 20 -4.40 -9.51 4.56
N GLU A 21 -3.70 -9.37 5.69
CA GLU A 21 -3.57 -8.12 6.45
C GLU A 21 -2.19 -7.45 6.38
N TYR A 22 -1.12 -8.18 6.00
CA TYR A 22 0.25 -7.69 6.12
C TYR A 22 1.10 -7.98 4.88
N LEU A 23 1.98 -7.02 4.57
CA LEU A 23 3.15 -7.18 3.70
C LEU A 23 4.41 -7.10 4.56
N THR A 24 5.21 -8.16 4.56
CA THR A 24 6.47 -8.25 5.31
C THR A 24 7.65 -8.35 4.34
N ILE A 25 8.58 -7.39 4.38
CA ILE A 25 9.84 -7.44 3.61
C ILE A 25 10.91 -8.09 4.50
N LEU A 26 11.46 -9.24 4.08
CA LEU A 26 12.27 -10.09 4.96
C LEU A 26 13.62 -9.46 5.35
N GLU A 27 14.27 -8.77 4.41
CA GLU A 27 15.58 -8.15 4.60
C GLU A 27 15.55 -6.66 4.19
N ALA A 28 14.67 -5.90 4.85
CA ALA A 28 14.55 -4.46 4.60
C ALA A 28 15.78 -3.68 5.13
N PRO A 29 16.37 -2.76 4.35
CA PRO A 29 17.39 -1.84 4.86
C PRO A 29 16.83 -0.88 5.92
N ASN A 30 17.71 -0.29 6.74
CA ASN A 30 17.31 0.73 7.73
C ASN A 30 16.66 1.97 7.09
N GLU A 31 17.07 2.33 5.87
CA GLU A 31 16.51 3.45 5.10
C GLU A 31 16.30 3.02 3.65
N PHE A 32 15.08 3.18 3.14
CA PHE A 32 14.73 2.87 1.76
C PHE A 32 13.47 3.63 1.32
N ILE A 33 13.22 3.65 0.01
CA ILE A 33 11.94 4.07 -0.55
C ILE A 33 11.21 2.81 -0.98
N LEU A 34 9.99 2.62 -0.46
CA LEU A 34 9.09 1.56 -0.90
C LEU A 34 8.12 2.12 -1.94
N GLU A 35 8.08 1.50 -3.11
CA GLU A 35 7.10 1.80 -4.15
C GLU A 35 6.21 0.57 -4.33
N THR A 36 4.89 0.76 -4.21
CA THR A 36 3.90 -0.30 -4.41
C THR A 36 2.84 0.13 -5.41
N THR A 37 2.29 -0.84 -6.13
CA THR A 37 1.10 -0.66 -6.96
C THR A 37 0.08 -1.68 -6.50
N VAL A 38 -1.08 -1.20 -6.07
CA VAL A 38 -2.20 -2.03 -5.61
C VAL A 38 -3.45 -1.76 -6.43
N LYS A 39 -4.35 -2.73 -6.46
CA LYS A 39 -5.68 -2.58 -7.05
C LYS A 39 -6.72 -2.79 -5.94
N ILE A 40 -7.67 -1.87 -5.85
CA ILE A 40 -8.79 -1.89 -4.91
C ILE A 40 -10.12 -1.71 -5.66
N HIS A 41 -11.23 -2.04 -5.01
CA HIS A 41 -12.58 -2.03 -5.60
C HIS A 41 -13.55 -1.15 -4.78
N PRO A 42 -13.47 0.20 -4.92
CA PRO A 42 -14.33 1.11 -4.17
C PRO A 42 -15.83 0.95 -4.46
N ASP A 43 -16.17 0.50 -5.67
CA ASP A 43 -17.53 0.19 -6.13
C ASP A 43 -18.16 -1.01 -5.41
N GLN A 44 -17.33 -1.84 -4.76
CA GLN A 44 -17.74 -3.03 -4.02
C GLN A 44 -17.51 -2.88 -2.51
N ASN A 45 -17.11 -1.69 -2.04
CA ASN A 45 -16.79 -1.43 -0.64
C ASN A 45 -18.01 -0.91 0.14
N PHE A 46 -18.84 -1.83 0.62
CA PHE A 46 -20.04 -1.51 1.42
C PHE A 46 -19.75 -1.23 2.90
N ALA A 47 -18.49 -1.34 3.34
CA ALA A 47 -18.10 -1.06 4.71
C ALA A 47 -17.87 0.44 4.98
N CYS A 48 -17.87 1.27 3.93
CA CYS A 48 -17.70 2.73 4.02
C CYS A 48 -16.42 3.14 4.80
N THR A 49 -15.34 2.38 4.63
CA THR A 49 -14.01 2.61 5.22
C THR A 49 -12.94 2.49 4.15
N GLY A 50 -11.81 3.19 4.29
CA GLY A 50 -10.84 3.38 3.20
C GLY A 50 -11.47 4.15 2.04
N LEU A 51 -11.12 3.81 0.80
CA LEU A 51 -11.75 4.37 -0.41
C LEU A 51 -13.00 3.58 -0.79
N TYR A 52 -14.13 4.26 -0.93
CA TYR A 52 -15.42 3.66 -1.31
C TYR A 52 -16.23 4.59 -2.23
N LEU A 53 -17.26 4.04 -2.87
CA LEU A 53 -18.18 4.77 -3.74
C LEU A 53 -19.55 4.93 -3.04
N THR A 54 -20.08 6.16 -2.97
CA THR A 54 -21.41 6.47 -2.42
C THR A 54 -22.10 7.52 -3.28
N ASP A 55 -23.33 7.26 -3.73
CA ASP A 55 -24.08 8.14 -4.65
C ASP A 55 -23.24 8.61 -5.86
N ASN A 56 -22.51 7.69 -6.48
CA ASN A 56 -21.55 7.93 -7.57
C ASN A 56 -20.37 8.87 -7.24
N ASN A 57 -20.11 9.13 -5.95
CA ASN A 57 -18.97 9.92 -5.47
C ASN A 57 -17.94 9.02 -4.78
N PHE A 58 -16.67 9.23 -5.12
CA PHE A 58 -15.57 8.60 -4.38
C PHE A 58 -15.35 9.34 -3.06
N CYS A 59 -15.40 8.60 -1.96
CA CYS A 59 -15.19 9.12 -0.61
C CYS A 59 -14.12 8.30 0.11
N THR A 60 -13.47 8.91 1.10
CA THR A 60 -12.54 8.22 1.99
C THR A 60 -12.95 8.36 3.45
N GLN A 61 -12.77 7.28 4.21
CA GLN A 61 -12.87 7.30 5.68
C GLN A 61 -11.71 6.48 6.24
N ASN A 62 -10.71 7.15 6.81
CA ASN A 62 -9.44 6.51 7.17
C ASN A 62 -9.26 6.28 8.68
N GLU A 63 -10.05 6.92 9.53
CA GLU A 63 -9.92 6.75 10.98
C GLU A 63 -10.75 5.56 11.50
N PRO A 64 -10.19 4.73 12.42
CA PRO A 64 -8.82 4.78 12.92
C PRO A 64 -7.80 4.12 11.98
N HIS A 65 -8.25 3.21 11.10
CA HIS A 65 -7.36 2.29 10.37
C HIS A 65 -7.74 2.06 8.89
N GLY A 66 -8.67 2.82 8.31
CA GLY A 66 -9.18 2.60 6.96
C GLY A 66 -8.19 2.86 5.82
N PHE A 67 -7.03 3.46 6.09
CA PHE A 67 -6.01 3.67 5.06
C PHE A 67 -5.20 2.40 4.71
N ARG A 68 -5.15 1.42 5.61
CA ARG A 68 -4.26 0.25 5.48
C ARG A 68 -4.82 -0.81 4.54
#